data_AF-A0A3S4J069-F1
#
_entry.id   AF-A0A3S4J069-F1
#
_cell.length_a   1.000
_cell.length_b   1.000
_cell.length_c   1.000
_cell.angle_alpha   90.00
_cell.angle_beta   90.00
_cell.angle_gamma   90.00
#
_symmetry.space_group_name_H-M   'P 1'
#
loop_
_entity.id
_entity.type
_entity.pdbx_description
1 polymer ?
#
loop_
_entity_poly.entity_id
_entity_poly.type
_entity_poly.pdbx_seq_one_letter_code
_entity_poly.pdbx_strand_id
1 'polypeptide(L)'
;MLLLAAGHNGWLWLGGGARLETDILAMLPQNRQDSAAQDATRQLADAASRRVVVLLGARDWADARRAADAYVAAILASGQPLAPRYRVSQLESDGWLGFYAAYRSQLLSDDARRRLAEQAAPALAEQAVAALFQPVGMPRLGRWQDDPLNLYGQWLGERAAQSRVRVRDDRLSLADGDTQYALVMLEQQGSAFSVASQRAILPALERGAGPRAAPRPMSN
;
A
#
# COMPACT_ATOMS: atom_id res chain seq x y z
N MET A 1 -35.08 -24.37 -43.20
CA MET A 1 -34.29 -24.91 -42.06
C MET A 1 -32.89 -24.29 -41.94
N LEU A 2 -32.21 -23.87 -43.02
CA LEU A 2 -30.89 -23.21 -42.95
C LEU A 2 -30.92 -21.71 -42.55
N LEU A 3 -32.01 -20.98 -42.81
CA LEU A 3 -32.11 -19.54 -42.51
C LEU A 3 -32.34 -19.20 -41.02
N LEU A 4 -32.97 -20.12 -40.26
CA LEU A 4 -33.19 -19.94 -38.82
C LEU A 4 -31.91 -20.12 -37.99
N ALA A 5 -31.04 -21.05 -38.39
CA ALA A 5 -29.75 -21.27 -37.73
C ALA A 5 -28.77 -20.11 -37.96
N ALA A 6 -28.81 -19.48 -39.14
CA ALA A 6 -27.99 -18.32 -39.48
C ALA A 6 -28.43 -17.06 -38.72
N GLY A 7 -29.74 -16.84 -38.56
CA GLY A 7 -30.28 -15.72 -37.77
C GLY A 7 -29.92 -15.82 -36.28
N HIS A 8 -29.95 -17.03 -35.71
CA HIS A 8 -29.57 -17.25 -34.30
C HIS A 8 -28.08 -17.03 -34.05
N ASN A 9 -27.21 -17.50 -34.96
CA ASN A 9 -25.76 -17.27 -34.85
C ASN A 9 -25.39 -15.78 -35.02
N GLY A 10 -26.08 -15.06 -35.90
CA GLY A 10 -25.89 -13.62 -36.06
C GLY A 10 -26.29 -12.83 -34.81
N TRP A 11 -27.36 -13.22 -34.13
CA TRP A 11 -27.81 -12.58 -32.89
C TRP A 11 -26.84 -12.79 -31.72
N LEU A 12 -26.21 -13.97 -31.62
CA LEU A 12 -25.16 -14.26 -30.65
C LEU A 12 -23.89 -13.41 -30.87
N TRP A 13 -23.51 -13.15 -32.13
CA TRP A 13 -22.34 -12.34 -32.46
C TRP A 13 -22.58 -10.82 -32.40
N LEU A 14 -23.82 -10.37 -32.58
CA LEU A 14 -24.18 -8.94 -32.52
C LEU A 14 -24.71 -8.49 -31.15
N GLY A 15 -25.17 -9.40 -30.28
CA GLY A 15 -26.00 -9.06 -29.12
C GLY A 15 -25.37 -9.16 -27.73
N GLY A 16 -24.17 -9.69 -27.55
CA GLY A 16 -23.65 -9.94 -26.20
C GLY A 16 -22.15 -9.86 -26.13
N GLY A 17 -21.62 -8.65 -25.90
CA GLY A 17 -20.21 -8.44 -25.61
C GLY A 17 -19.76 -9.39 -24.51
N ALA A 18 -18.94 -10.38 -24.88
CA ALA A 18 -18.20 -11.22 -23.96
C ALA A 18 -17.27 -10.30 -23.16
N ARG A 19 -17.77 -9.81 -22.02
CA ARG A 19 -16.95 -9.21 -20.99
C ARG A 19 -16.19 -10.38 -20.39
N LEU A 20 -14.90 -10.50 -20.74
CA LEU A 20 -14.00 -11.32 -19.93
C LEU A 20 -13.97 -10.70 -18.54
N GLU A 21 -14.72 -11.29 -17.62
CA GLU A 21 -14.72 -10.93 -16.22
C GLU A 21 -13.39 -11.42 -15.62
N THR A 22 -12.34 -10.60 -15.76
CA THR A 22 -11.00 -10.80 -15.15
C THR A 22 -11.01 -10.51 -13.64
N ASP A 23 -12.10 -10.84 -12.95
CA ASP A 23 -12.19 -10.67 -11.51
C ASP A 23 -11.72 -11.96 -10.81
N ILE A 24 -10.44 -11.98 -10.45
CA ILE A 24 -9.81 -13.09 -9.71
C ILE A 24 -10.52 -13.32 -8.35
N LEU A 25 -11.25 -12.33 -7.81
CA LEU A 25 -12.02 -12.47 -6.57
C LEU A 25 -13.24 -13.39 -6.73
N ALA A 26 -13.69 -13.65 -7.97
CA ALA A 26 -14.73 -14.65 -8.23
C ALA A 26 -14.28 -16.09 -7.93
N MET A 27 -12.98 -16.32 -7.73
CA MET A 27 -12.41 -17.62 -7.36
C MET A 27 -12.26 -17.82 -5.85
N LEU A 28 -12.61 -16.84 -5.01
CA LEU A 28 -12.63 -17.03 -3.57
C LEU A 28 -13.85 -17.90 -3.19
N PRO A 29 -13.67 -18.99 -2.40
CA PRO A 29 -14.77 -19.86 -2.03
C PRO A 29 -15.84 -19.08 -1.27
N GLN A 30 -17.07 -19.09 -1.81
CA GLN A 30 -18.22 -18.37 -1.29
C GLN A 30 -18.70 -19.03 0.02
N ASN A 31 -18.10 -18.65 1.15
CA ASN A 31 -18.47 -19.21 2.45
C ASN A 31 -19.65 -18.44 3.04
N ARG A 32 -20.89 -18.92 2.83
CA ARG A 32 -22.18 -18.24 3.15
C ARG A 32 -22.45 -17.95 4.64
N GLN A 33 -21.51 -18.19 5.55
CA GLN A 33 -21.79 -18.16 7.00
C GLN A 33 -21.61 -16.79 7.66
N ASP A 34 -20.92 -15.83 7.04
CA ASP A 34 -20.71 -14.51 7.64
C ASP A 34 -20.68 -13.39 6.59
N SER A 35 -21.83 -12.74 6.40
CA SER A 35 -21.98 -11.65 5.42
C SER A 35 -21.13 -10.43 5.77
N ALA A 36 -20.89 -10.17 7.05
CA ALA A 36 -20.03 -9.05 7.49
C ALA A 36 -18.56 -9.31 7.13
N ALA A 37 -18.07 -10.54 7.32
CA ALA A 37 -16.72 -10.93 6.88
C ALA A 37 -16.57 -10.87 5.35
N GLN A 38 -17.61 -11.23 4.60
CA GLN A 38 -17.63 -11.12 3.14
C GLN A 38 -17.64 -9.67 2.66
N ASP A 39 -18.44 -8.81 3.29
CA ASP A 39 -18.50 -7.38 2.97
C ASP A 39 -17.16 -6.71 3.29
N ALA A 40 -16.54 -7.02 4.43
CA ALA A 40 -15.21 -6.56 4.78
C ALA A 40 -14.15 -7.03 3.78
N THR A 41 -14.22 -8.30 3.35
CA THR A 41 -13.30 -8.86 2.33
C THR A 41 -13.48 -8.16 0.98
N ARG A 42 -14.72 -7.95 0.55
CA ARG A 42 -15.02 -7.20 -0.68
C ARG A 42 -14.56 -5.76 -0.59
N GLN A 43 -14.76 -5.09 0.55
CA GLN A 43 -14.31 -3.72 0.75
C GLN A 43 -12.79 -3.60 0.77
N LEU A 44 -12.08 -4.56 1.37
CA LEU A 44 -10.62 -4.64 1.35
C LEU A 44 -10.10 -4.87 -0.09
N ALA A 45 -10.73 -5.78 -0.83
CA ALA A 45 -10.35 -6.08 -2.19
C ALA A 45 -10.62 -4.90 -3.15
N ASP A 46 -11.76 -4.21 -2.98
CA ASP A 46 -12.12 -3.00 -3.72
C ASP A 46 -11.24 -1.79 -3.34
N ALA A 47 -10.76 -1.72 -2.09
CA ALA A 47 -9.77 -0.71 -1.70
C ALA A 47 -8.38 -1.01 -2.30
N ALA A 48 -8.00 -2.29 -2.41
CA ALA A 48 -6.74 -2.71 -3.02
C ALA A 48 -6.72 -2.52 -4.54
N SER A 49 -7.83 -2.82 -5.24
CA SER A 49 -7.93 -2.71 -6.70
C SER A 49 -7.83 -1.26 -7.23
N ARG A 50 -8.15 -0.28 -6.40
CA ARG A 50 -8.07 1.16 -6.74
C ARG A 50 -6.66 1.75 -6.68
N ARG A 51 -5.67 1.00 -6.20
CA ARG A 51 -4.35 1.53 -5.90
C ARG A 51 -3.33 0.96 -6.88
N VAL A 52 -2.68 1.83 -7.64
CA VAL A 52 -1.57 1.48 -8.53
C VAL A 52 -0.29 2.04 -7.94
N VAL A 53 0.74 1.22 -7.79
CA VAL A 53 2.07 1.66 -7.35
C VAL A 53 2.99 1.75 -8.55
N VAL A 54 3.58 2.92 -8.76
CA VAL A 54 4.53 3.19 -9.84
C VAL A 54 5.90 3.49 -9.24
N LEU A 55 6.92 2.79 -9.74
CA LEU A 55 8.32 2.97 -9.33
C LEU A 55 9.08 3.61 -10.48
N LEU A 56 9.69 4.76 -10.21
CA LEU A 56 10.50 5.50 -11.19
C LEU A 56 11.96 5.39 -10.79
N GLY A 57 12.67 4.49 -11.48
CA GLY A 57 14.07 4.17 -11.21
C GLY A 57 15.05 5.02 -12.02
N ALA A 58 16.11 5.49 -11.36
CA ALA A 58 17.27 6.11 -12.00
C ALA A 58 18.56 5.77 -11.23
N ARG A 59 19.73 6.04 -11.82
CA ARG A 59 21.03 5.83 -11.13
C ARG A 59 21.23 6.82 -9.99
N ASP A 60 20.73 8.04 -10.15
CA ASP A 60 20.77 9.09 -9.13
C ASP A 60 19.37 9.42 -8.61
N TRP A 61 19.30 9.79 -7.32
CA TRP A 61 18.04 10.13 -6.67
C TRP A 61 17.37 11.38 -7.28
N ALA A 62 18.15 12.40 -7.65
CA ALA A 62 17.61 13.61 -8.25
C ALA A 62 16.92 13.30 -9.59
N ASP A 63 17.48 12.37 -10.37
CA ASP A 63 16.89 11.91 -11.62
C ASP A 63 15.59 11.14 -11.39
N ALA A 64 15.57 10.21 -10.41
CA ALA A 64 14.38 9.46 -10.03
C ALA A 64 13.26 10.40 -9.55
N ARG A 65 13.62 11.42 -8.76
CA ARG A 65 12.68 12.45 -8.27
C ARG A 65 12.11 13.27 -9.42
N ARG A 66 12.94 13.76 -10.36
CA ARG A 66 12.48 14.51 -11.53
C ARG A 66 11.55 13.67 -12.40
N ALA A 67 11.88 12.38 -12.61
CA ALA A 67 11.04 11.47 -13.35
C ALA A 67 9.66 11.31 -12.67
N ALA A 68 9.63 11.14 -11.35
CA ALA A 68 8.38 11.06 -10.59
C ALA A 68 7.54 12.33 -10.66
N ASP A 69 8.15 13.51 -10.51
CA ASP A 69 7.43 14.78 -10.62
C ASP A 69 6.86 14.98 -12.05
N ALA A 70 7.61 14.60 -13.10
CA ALA A 70 7.13 14.64 -14.49
C ALA A 70 5.99 13.65 -14.75
N TYR A 71 6.09 12.42 -14.21
CA TYR A 71 5.05 11.41 -14.29
C TYR A 71 3.75 11.89 -13.65
N VAL A 72 3.83 12.44 -12.44
CA VAL A 72 2.68 13.00 -11.73
C VAL A 72 2.05 14.16 -12.52
N ALA A 73 2.86 15.05 -13.08
CA ALA A 73 2.36 16.15 -13.91
C ALA A 73 1.58 15.63 -15.13
N ALA A 74 2.07 14.57 -15.79
CA ALA A 74 1.37 13.94 -16.91
C ALA A 74 0.04 13.29 -16.50
N ILE A 75 -0.01 12.64 -15.33
CA ILE A 75 -1.25 12.06 -14.80
C ILE A 75 -2.27 13.16 -14.47
N LEU A 76 -1.86 14.23 -13.79
CA LEU A 76 -2.75 15.35 -13.46
C LEU A 76 -3.26 16.06 -14.73
N ALA A 77 -2.40 16.24 -15.74
CA ALA A 77 -2.78 16.83 -17.03
C ALA A 77 -3.72 15.93 -17.84
N SER A 78 -3.78 14.62 -17.56
CA SER A 78 -4.64 13.68 -18.28
C SER A 78 -6.14 13.86 -17.98
N GLY A 79 -6.50 14.59 -16.91
CA GLY A 79 -7.88 14.79 -16.46
C GLY A 79 -8.56 13.52 -15.91
N GLN A 80 -7.81 12.42 -15.74
CA GLN A 80 -8.31 11.19 -15.13
C GLN A 80 -8.56 11.40 -13.63
N PRO A 81 -9.55 10.72 -13.03
CA PRO A 81 -9.83 10.77 -11.59
C PRO A 81 -8.80 9.93 -10.81
N LEU A 82 -7.51 10.20 -10.99
CA LEU A 82 -6.40 9.57 -10.29
C LEU A 82 -5.79 10.58 -9.33
N ALA A 83 -5.77 10.25 -8.04
CA ALA A 83 -5.13 11.03 -7.00
C ALA A 83 -3.71 10.50 -6.76
N PRO A 84 -2.65 11.20 -7.21
CA PRO A 84 -1.28 10.80 -6.94
C PRO A 84 -0.89 11.12 -5.49
N ARG A 85 -0.49 10.09 -4.75
CA ARG A 85 0.14 10.16 -3.43
C ARG A 85 1.62 9.77 -3.56
N TYR A 86 2.48 10.79 -3.55
CA TYR A 86 3.93 10.64 -3.73
C TYR A 86 4.74 11.56 -2.82
N ARG A 87 4.05 12.47 -2.12
CA ARG A 87 4.62 13.31 -1.07
C ARG A 87 4.10 12.86 0.27
N VAL A 88 4.96 12.91 1.28
CA VAL A 88 4.56 12.66 2.66
C VAL A 88 4.59 13.99 3.39
N SER A 89 3.41 14.51 3.75
CA SER A 89 3.35 15.69 4.61
C SER A 89 3.64 15.30 6.07
N GLN A 90 4.15 16.24 6.88
CA GLN A 90 4.33 16.03 8.32
C GLN A 90 2.99 15.69 9.01
N LEU A 91 1.90 16.36 8.61
CA LEU A 91 0.55 16.12 9.12
C LEU A 91 0.04 14.70 8.85
N GLU A 92 0.28 14.16 7.66
CA GLU A 92 -0.06 12.76 7.35
C GLU A 92 0.83 11.78 8.13
N SER A 93 2.10 12.13 8.38
CA SER A 93 3.03 11.32 9.17
C SER A 93 2.60 11.18 10.63
N ASP A 94 1.97 12.21 11.20
CA ASP A 94 1.51 12.17 12.59
C ASP A 94 0.12 11.53 12.73
N GLY A 95 -0.74 11.65 11.72
CA GLY A 95 -2.12 11.17 11.79
C GLY A 95 -2.27 9.66 11.96
N TRP A 96 -1.47 8.85 11.25
CA TRP A 96 -1.50 7.39 11.41
C TRP A 96 -0.88 6.94 12.73
N LEU A 97 0.15 7.65 13.23
CA LEU A 97 0.71 7.39 14.56
C LEU A 97 -0.32 7.66 15.66
N GLY A 98 -1.12 8.72 15.51
CA GLY A 98 -2.21 9.05 16.41
C GLY A 98 -3.34 7.99 16.41
N PHE A 99 -3.68 7.44 15.23
CA PHE A 99 -4.68 6.38 15.11
C PHE A 99 -4.31 5.14 15.95
N TYR A 100 -3.05 4.69 15.88
CA TYR A 100 -2.60 3.52 16.62
C TYR A 100 -2.33 3.79 18.11
N ALA A 101 -2.17 5.05 18.53
CA ALA A 101 -1.90 5.40 19.91
C ALA A 101 -3.01 4.95 20.89
N ALA A 102 -4.27 4.88 20.43
CA ALA A 102 -5.38 4.36 21.23
C ALA A 102 -5.27 2.85 21.52
N TYR A 103 -4.61 2.10 20.64
CA TYR A 103 -4.45 0.65 20.72
C TYR A 103 -3.06 0.22 21.18
N ARG A 104 -2.21 1.17 21.60
CA ARG A 104 -0.78 0.97 21.91
C ARG A 104 -0.47 -0.22 22.82
N SER A 105 -1.31 -0.52 23.80
CA SER A 105 -1.12 -1.64 24.74
C SER A 105 -1.34 -3.02 24.11
N GLN A 106 -1.98 -3.08 22.94
CA GLN A 106 -2.27 -4.32 22.20
C GLN A 106 -1.29 -4.54 21.03
N LEU A 107 -0.47 -3.52 20.72
CA LEU A 107 0.51 -3.56 19.64
C LEU A 107 1.82 -4.13 20.16
N LEU A 108 1.97 -5.44 20.04
CA LEU A 108 3.14 -6.17 20.52
C LEU A 108 4.01 -6.61 19.34
N SER A 109 5.32 -6.39 19.47
CA SER A 109 6.31 -7.11 18.66
C SER A 109 6.39 -8.57 19.10
N ASP A 110 7.00 -9.42 18.28
CA ASP A 110 7.20 -10.83 18.62
C ASP A 110 8.05 -10.97 19.89
N ASP A 111 9.07 -10.12 20.04
CA ASP A 111 9.90 -10.08 21.24
C ASP A 111 9.13 -9.63 22.48
N ALA A 112 8.34 -8.55 22.37
CA ALA A 112 7.54 -8.05 23.48
C ALA A 112 6.51 -9.10 23.94
N ARG A 113 5.90 -9.83 23.00
CA ARG A 113 4.97 -10.93 23.30
C ARG A 113 5.65 -12.03 24.11
N ARG A 114 6.85 -12.48 23.71
CA ARG A 114 7.60 -13.50 24.46
C ARG A 114 7.96 -13.01 25.85
N ARG A 115 8.51 -11.80 25.98
CA ARG A 115 8.87 -11.23 27.29
C ARG A 115 7.69 -11.11 28.23
N LEU A 116 6.53 -10.65 27.74
CA LEU A 116 5.31 -10.57 28.54
C LEU A 116 4.76 -11.93 28.97
N ALA A 117 5.02 -12.99 28.19
CA ALA A 117 4.60 -14.36 28.52
C ALA A 117 5.56 -15.07 29.48
N GLU A 118 6.86 -14.79 29.38
CA GLU A 118 7.91 -15.53 30.09
C GLU A 118 8.45 -14.82 31.34
N GLN A 119 8.39 -13.49 31.40
CA GLN A 119 8.98 -12.70 32.49
C GLN A 119 7.95 -12.33 33.56
N ALA A 120 8.37 -12.40 34.82
CA ALA A 120 7.57 -11.95 35.94
C ALA A 120 7.43 -10.42 35.96
N ALA A 121 6.28 -9.92 36.42
CA ALA A 121 5.99 -8.49 36.48
C ALA A 121 7.06 -7.62 37.19
N PRO A 122 7.70 -8.07 38.31
CA PRO A 122 8.77 -7.28 38.94
C PRO A 122 9.96 -7.05 38.02
N ALA A 123 10.37 -8.06 37.25
CA ALA A 123 11.49 -7.93 36.32
C ALA A 123 11.19 -6.95 35.17
N LEU A 124 9.95 -6.94 34.68
CA LEU A 124 9.49 -5.97 33.68
C LEU A 124 9.47 -4.54 34.24
N ALA A 125 9.06 -4.38 35.51
CA ALA A 125 9.06 -3.07 36.17
C ALA A 125 10.49 -2.53 36.36
N GLU A 126 11.44 -3.37 36.78
CA GLU A 126 12.85 -3.00 36.88
C GLU A 126 13.43 -2.56 35.53
N GLN A 127 13.10 -3.27 34.44
CA GLN A 127 13.50 -2.87 33.09
C GLN A 127 12.93 -1.51 32.68
N ALA A 128 11.65 -1.25 32.96
CA ALA A 128 11.01 0.02 32.65
C ALA A 128 11.65 1.20 33.40
N VAL A 129 12.00 0.98 34.68
CA VAL A 129 12.71 1.95 35.50
C VAL A 129 14.13 2.16 34.99
N ALA A 130 14.85 1.07 34.69
CA ALA A 130 16.21 1.15 34.15
C ALA A 130 16.23 1.96 32.83
N ALA A 131 15.26 1.75 31.94
CA ALA A 131 15.13 2.48 30.69
C ALA A 131 14.93 4.00 30.88
N LEU A 132 14.32 4.44 31.98
CA LEU A 132 14.13 5.87 32.30
C LEU A 132 15.47 6.57 32.59
N PHE A 133 16.44 5.84 33.14
CA PHE A 133 17.76 6.36 33.51
C PHE A 133 18.81 6.20 32.41
N GLN A 134 18.47 5.64 31.24
CA GLN A 134 19.41 5.48 30.14
C GLN A 134 19.50 6.77 29.30
N PRO A 135 20.70 7.36 29.13
CA PRO A 135 20.88 8.60 28.35
C PRO A 135 20.71 8.38 26.84
N VAL A 136 20.94 7.16 26.36
CA VAL A 136 20.72 6.75 24.96
C VAL A 136 19.72 5.60 24.95
N GLY A 137 18.43 5.95 24.96
CA GLY A 137 17.32 5.00 24.95
C GLY A 137 16.84 4.64 23.55
N MET A 138 16.05 3.56 23.47
CA MET A 138 15.28 3.24 22.26
C MET A 138 14.36 4.41 21.87
N PRO A 139 14.16 4.67 20.56
CA PRO A 139 13.18 5.64 20.10
C PRO A 139 11.81 5.35 20.75
N ARG A 140 11.24 6.38 21.38
CA ARG A 140 9.98 6.29 22.10
C ARG A 140 8.99 7.33 21.58
N LEU A 141 7.73 6.92 21.44
CA LEU A 141 6.64 7.80 21.04
C LEU A 141 5.79 8.14 22.27
N GLY A 142 5.50 9.43 22.48
CA GLY A 142 4.71 9.89 23.61
C GLY A 142 5.47 9.94 24.94
N ARG A 143 4.76 9.97 26.07
CA ARG A 143 5.34 10.13 27.42
C ARG A 143 5.62 8.77 28.06
N TRP A 144 6.64 8.68 28.92
CA TRP A 144 7.06 7.39 29.48
C TRP A 144 5.94 6.73 30.29
N GLN A 145 5.21 7.54 31.05
CA GLN A 145 4.02 7.13 31.81
C GLN A 145 2.91 6.49 30.96
N ASP A 146 2.83 6.79 29.66
CA ASP A 146 1.78 6.25 28.79
C ASP A 146 2.16 4.88 28.20
N ASP A 147 3.46 4.57 28.16
CA ASP A 147 4.05 3.33 27.65
C ASP A 147 5.44 3.09 28.27
N PRO A 148 5.51 2.59 29.52
CA PRO A 148 6.77 2.45 30.26
C PRO A 148 7.66 1.32 29.72
N LEU A 149 7.07 0.33 29.06
CA LEU A 149 7.78 -0.77 28.40
C LEU A 149 8.17 -0.46 26.94
N ASN A 150 7.79 0.72 26.44
CA ASN A 150 7.97 1.16 25.05
C ASN A 150 7.46 0.13 24.03
N LEU A 151 6.33 -0.52 24.31
CA LEU A 151 5.71 -1.55 23.46
C LEU A 151 5.39 -0.98 22.08
N TYR A 152 4.84 0.24 22.04
CA TYR A 152 4.42 0.88 20.80
C TYR A 152 5.63 1.25 19.93
N GLY A 153 6.68 1.80 20.54
CA GLY A 153 7.92 2.12 19.83
C GLY A 153 8.61 0.87 19.26
N GLN A 154 8.63 -0.23 20.03
CA GLN A 154 9.18 -1.51 19.58
C GLN A 154 8.39 -2.11 18.42
N TRP A 155 7.06 -2.17 18.54
CA TRP A 155 6.19 -2.64 17.46
C TRP A 155 6.36 -1.80 16.20
N LEU A 156 6.42 -0.48 16.33
CA LEU A 156 6.60 0.42 15.19
C LEU A 156 7.96 0.21 14.51
N GLY A 157 9.03 0.06 15.30
CA GLY A 157 10.37 -0.22 14.78
C GLY A 157 10.42 -1.53 13.99
N GLU A 158 9.78 -2.59 14.50
CA GLU A 158 9.66 -3.88 13.81
C GLU A 158 8.90 -3.75 12.49
N ARG A 159 7.77 -3.03 12.48
CA ARG A 159 6.99 -2.77 11.25
C ARG A 159 7.76 -1.91 10.24
N ALA A 160 8.49 -0.91 10.71
CA ALA A 160 9.32 -0.07 9.86
C ALA A 160 10.46 -0.87 9.21
N ALA A 161 11.04 -1.85 9.92
CA ALA A 161 12.10 -2.71 9.39
C ALA A 161 11.61 -3.64 8.26
N GLN A 162 10.33 -4.01 8.23
CA GLN A 162 9.74 -4.84 7.18
C GLN A 162 9.64 -4.09 5.83
N SER A 163 9.59 -2.76 5.85
CA SER A 163 9.53 -1.94 4.65
C SER A 163 10.90 -1.39 4.26
N ARG A 164 11.30 -1.61 3.00
CA ARG A 164 12.47 -0.95 2.40
C ARG A 164 12.18 0.48 1.95
N VAL A 165 10.92 0.92 2.00
CA VAL A 165 10.52 2.28 1.61
C VAL A 165 10.92 3.26 2.71
N ARG A 166 11.53 4.38 2.29
CA ARG A 166 11.97 5.46 3.17
C ARG A 166 11.45 6.79 2.65
N VAL A 167 11.26 7.76 3.55
CA VAL A 167 11.00 9.15 3.14
C VAL A 167 12.34 9.84 2.92
N ARG A 168 12.53 10.43 1.73
CA ARG A 168 13.71 11.24 1.34
C ARG A 168 13.22 12.46 0.57
N ASP A 169 13.62 13.66 0.98
CA ASP A 169 13.16 14.94 0.40
C ASP A 169 11.62 15.01 0.24
N ASP A 170 10.89 14.63 1.29
CA ASP A 170 9.42 14.55 1.33
C ASP A 170 8.81 13.60 0.28
N ARG A 171 9.58 12.67 -0.28
CA ARG A 171 9.14 11.65 -1.25
C ARG A 171 9.32 10.25 -0.71
N LEU A 172 8.45 9.35 -1.13
CA LEU A 172 8.63 7.91 -0.92
C LEU A 172 9.75 7.41 -1.84
N SER A 173 10.74 6.76 -1.25
CA SER A 173 11.96 6.32 -1.92
C SER A 173 12.26 4.86 -1.57
N LEU A 174 12.87 4.15 -2.53
CA LEU A 174 13.34 2.78 -2.37
C LEU A 174 14.70 2.68 -3.06
N ALA A 175 15.66 1.99 -2.45
CA ALA A 175 16.94 1.69 -3.08
C ALA A 175 17.04 0.17 -3.33
N ASP A 176 17.47 -0.20 -4.54
CA ASP A 176 17.78 -1.59 -4.91
C ASP A 176 19.05 -1.62 -5.77
N GLY A 177 20.13 -2.13 -5.19
CA GLY A 177 21.48 -2.03 -5.76
C GLY A 177 21.88 -0.58 -6.07
N ASP A 178 22.33 -0.34 -7.31
CA ASP A 178 22.73 0.98 -7.80
C ASP A 178 21.54 1.83 -8.30
N THR A 179 20.30 1.36 -8.13
CA THR A 179 19.11 2.06 -8.64
C THR A 179 18.33 2.69 -7.49
N GLN A 180 18.08 3.99 -7.63
CA GLN A 180 17.22 4.76 -6.75
C GLN A 180 15.83 4.85 -7.38
N TYR A 181 14.81 4.47 -6.63
CA TYR A 181 13.42 4.52 -7.06
C TYR A 181 12.66 5.58 -6.28
N ALA A 182 11.95 6.45 -7.01
CA ALA A 182 10.89 7.29 -6.45
C ALA A 182 9.54 6.57 -6.62
N LEU A 183 8.77 6.48 -5.53
CA LEU A 183 7.51 5.75 -5.49
C LEU A 183 6.33 6.72 -5.58
N VAL A 184 5.45 6.48 -6.55
CA VAL A 184 4.20 7.22 -6.75
C VAL A 184 3.05 6.23 -6.60
N MET A 185 2.19 6.43 -5.61
CA MET A 185 0.93 5.70 -5.50
C MET A 185 -0.15 6.50 -6.22
N LEU A 186 -0.92 5.85 -7.08
CA LEU A 186 -2.10 6.44 -7.72
C LEU A 186 -3.33 5.77 -7.13
N GLU A 187 -4.27 6.58 -6.65
CA GLU A 187 -5.54 6.10 -6.12
C GLU A 187 -6.67 6.56 -7.04
N GLN A 188 -7.47 5.61 -7.53
CA GLN A 188 -8.63 5.93 -8.36
C GLN A 188 -9.77 6.47 -7.50
N GLN A 189 -10.21 7.69 -7.79
CA GLN A 189 -11.36 8.33 -7.15
C GLN A 189 -12.65 7.78 -7.78
N GLY A 190 -13.44 7.01 -7.03
CA GLY A 190 -14.70 6.40 -7.48
C GLY A 190 -14.69 4.86 -7.43
N SER A 191 -15.75 4.19 -7.93
CA SER A 191 -15.82 2.71 -7.96
C SER A 191 -14.90 2.12 -9.03
N ALA A 192 -14.09 1.12 -8.67
CA ALA A 192 -13.09 0.45 -9.53
C ALA A 192 -13.72 -0.38 -10.68
N PHE A 193 -15.02 -0.64 -10.61
CA PHE A 193 -15.73 -1.59 -11.48
C PHE A 193 -16.58 -0.95 -12.57
N SER A 194 -16.44 0.36 -12.81
CA SER A 194 -16.94 0.91 -14.07
C SER A 194 -16.02 0.44 -15.20
N VAL A 195 -16.57 -0.34 -16.14
CA VAL A 195 -15.91 -0.77 -17.39
C VAL A 195 -15.38 0.43 -18.20
N ALA A 196 -15.91 1.63 -17.95
CA ALA A 196 -15.42 2.88 -18.53
C ALA A 196 -14.12 3.38 -17.89
N SER A 197 -13.86 3.10 -16.60
CA SER A 197 -12.68 3.60 -15.89
C SER A 197 -11.43 2.75 -16.18
N GLN A 198 -11.57 1.43 -16.33
CA GLN A 198 -10.45 0.52 -16.59
C GLN A 198 -9.81 0.72 -17.98
N ARG A 199 -10.58 1.12 -18.99
CA ARG A 199 -10.05 1.41 -20.35
C ARG A 199 -9.34 2.76 -20.48
N ALA A 200 -9.61 3.70 -19.58
CA ALA A 200 -9.09 5.06 -19.66
C ALA A 200 -7.77 5.26 -18.89
N ILE A 201 -7.50 4.38 -17.91
CA ILE A 201 -6.31 4.47 -17.04
C ILE A 201 -5.05 3.96 -17.75
N LEU A 202 -5.12 2.84 -18.48
CA LEU A 202 -3.95 2.27 -19.17
C LEU A 202 -3.22 3.27 -20.08
N PRO A 203 -3.91 4.00 -20.98
CA PRO A 203 -3.26 4.98 -21.84
C PRO A 203 -2.69 6.18 -21.07
N ALA A 204 -3.19 6.49 -19.87
CA ALA A 204 -2.67 7.56 -19.02
C ALA A 204 -1.41 7.12 -18.28
N LEU A 205 -1.39 5.87 -17.78
CA LEU A 205 -0.20 5.26 -17.18
C LEU A 205 0.94 5.15 -18.19
N GLU A 206 0.64 4.75 -19.43
CA GLU A 206 1.61 4.64 -20.53
C GLU A 206 2.14 6.00 -20.99
N ARG A 207 1.29 7.03 -21.08
CA ARG A 207 1.73 8.40 -21.42
C ARG A 207 2.65 9.00 -20.36
N GLY A 208 2.46 8.65 -19.09
CA GLY A 208 3.37 9.06 -18.02
C GLY A 208 4.69 8.27 -18.04
N ALA A 209 4.63 6.97 -18.38
CA ALA A 209 5.81 6.14 -18.52
C ALA A 209 6.59 6.55 -19.78
N GLY A 210 7.60 7.42 -19.61
CA GLY A 210 8.64 7.63 -20.63
C GLY A 210 9.29 6.29 -21.06
N PRO A 211 10.21 6.30 -22.04
CA PRO A 211 10.77 5.07 -22.61
C PRO A 211 11.22 4.07 -21.52
N ARG A 212 10.56 2.91 -21.48
CA ARG A 212 10.76 1.84 -20.50
C ARG A 212 12.22 1.36 -20.59
N ALA A 213 13.00 1.62 -19.55
CA ALA A 213 14.18 0.79 -19.29
C ALA A 213 13.66 -0.60 -18.88
N ALA A 214 14.00 -1.62 -19.67
CA ALA A 214 13.47 -2.97 -19.53
C ALA A 214 13.62 -3.52 -18.10
N PRO A 215 12.60 -4.20 -17.55
CA PRO A 215 12.72 -4.87 -16.26
C PRO A 215 13.80 -5.94 -16.35
N ARG A 216 14.82 -5.84 -15.49
CA ARG A 216 15.78 -6.92 -15.28
C ARG A 216 15.09 -8.04 -14.50
N PRO A 217 15.26 -9.33 -14.89
CA PRO A 217 14.67 -10.44 -14.16
C PRO A 217 15.26 -10.50 -12.75
N MET A 218 14.40 -10.58 -11.75
CA MET A 218 14.77 -10.91 -10.37
C MET A 218 15.43 -12.29 -10.39
N SER A 219 16.72 -12.35 -10.09
CA SER A 219 17.40 -13.63 -9.86
C SER A 219 16.93 -14.18 -8.51
N ASN A 220 16.57 -15.45 -8.56
CA ASN A 220 16.13 -16.28 -7.44
C ASN A 220 17.27 -16.51 -6.44
#